data_AF-A0A452RBQ6-F1
#
_entry.id   AF-A0A452RBQ6-F1
#
_cell.length_a   1.000
_cell.length_b   1.000
_cell.length_c   1.000
_cell.angle_alpha   90.00
_cell.angle_beta   90.00
_cell.angle_gamma   90.00
#
_symmetry.space_group_name_H-M   'P 1'
#
loop_
_entity.id
_entity.type
_entity.pdbx_description
1 polymer ?
#
loop_
_entity_poly.entity_id
_entity_poly.type
_entity_poly.pdbx_seq_one_letter_code
_entity_poly.pdbx_strand_id
1 'polypeptide(L)'
;MLNENIHVHLFCCFRNLSVLPESTLFRLDLEEKTCDIDTPLGNLSKLMENTFVSQKLRDLIIDFHEPQFISYLSSVLPYDAKDTVACILKGM
;
A
#
# COMPACT_ATOMS: atom_id res chain seq x y z
N MET A 1 -20.57 -11.53 43.98
CA MET A 1 -19.74 -10.85 42.97
C MET A 1 -19.41 -11.89 41.91
N LEU A 2 -20.13 -11.87 40.78
CA LEU A 2 -19.90 -12.78 39.67
C LEU A 2 -18.67 -12.29 38.90
N ASN A 3 -17.57 -13.03 38.98
CA ASN A 3 -16.37 -12.76 38.21
C ASN A 3 -16.55 -13.44 36.85
N GLU A 4 -17.15 -12.72 35.91
CA GLU A 4 -17.35 -13.18 34.54
C GLU A 4 -15.98 -13.29 33.85
N ASN A 5 -15.49 -14.53 33.69
CA ASN A 5 -14.31 -14.82 32.88
C ASN A 5 -14.67 -14.59 31.40
N ILE A 6 -14.43 -13.38 30.90
CA ILE A 6 -14.58 -13.06 29.48
C ILE A 6 -13.47 -13.81 28.73
N HIS A 7 -13.82 -14.95 28.12
CA HIS A 7 -12.97 -15.69 27.20
C HIS A 7 -12.85 -14.91 25.87
N VAL A 8 -11.89 -13.99 25.78
CA VAL A 8 -11.54 -13.34 24.53
C VAL A 8 -10.57 -14.24 23.77
N HIS A 9 -11.05 -14.96 22.76
CA HIS A 9 -10.20 -15.70 21.85
C HIS A 9 -9.67 -14.76 20.76
N LEU A 10 -8.40 -14.37 20.86
CA LEU A 10 -7.71 -13.58 19.83
C LEU A 10 -6.83 -14.51 18.97
N PHE A 11 -6.96 -14.41 17.65
CA PHE A 11 -6.11 -15.14 16.70
C PHE A 11 -5.08 -14.17 16.10
N CYS A 12 -3.81 -14.26 16.51
CA CYS A 12 -2.80 -13.25 16.18
C CYS A 12 -1.37 -13.79 15.97
N CYS A 13 -1.18 -14.88 15.20
CA CYS A 13 0.17 -15.39 14.94
C CYS A 13 0.38 -15.96 13.53
N PHE A 14 1.54 -15.67 12.95
CA PHE A 14 2.05 -16.26 11.71
C PHE A 14 2.86 -17.55 11.94
N ARG A 15 3.08 -17.96 13.21
CA ARG A 15 3.85 -19.15 13.58
C ARG A 15 3.04 -20.10 14.46
N ASN A 16 3.37 -21.39 14.38
CA ASN A 16 2.77 -22.43 15.19
C ASN A 16 3.36 -22.42 16.61
N LEU A 17 2.49 -22.41 17.63
CA LEU A 17 2.86 -22.39 19.05
C LEU A 17 2.58 -23.72 19.77
N SER A 18 2.19 -24.79 19.07
CA SER A 18 1.80 -26.09 19.65
C SER A 18 2.95 -26.86 20.31
N VAL A 19 4.19 -26.41 20.12
CA VAL A 19 5.38 -26.95 20.81
C VAL A 19 5.43 -26.48 22.27
N LEU A 20 4.72 -25.39 22.61
CA LEU A 20 4.66 -24.88 23.98
C LEU A 20 3.61 -25.65 24.79
N PRO A 21 3.86 -25.92 26.09
CA PRO A 21 2.87 -26.52 26.96
C PRO A 21 1.58 -25.69 27.05
N GLU A 22 0.42 -26.34 27.17
CA GLU A 22 -0.88 -25.66 27.31
C GLU A 22 -0.96 -24.75 28.55
N SER A 23 -0.13 -24.99 29.57
CA SER A 23 -0.02 -24.16 30.78
C SER A 23 0.76 -22.86 30.58
N THR A 24 1.26 -22.59 29.37
CA THR A 24 2.05 -21.38 29.09
C THR A 24 1.14 -20.15 29.09
N LEU A 25 1.45 -19.16 29.93
CA LEU A 25 0.76 -17.88 29.95
C LEU A 25 1.39 -16.93 28.91
N PHE A 26 0.56 -16.40 28.01
CA PHE A 26 1.00 -15.46 26.97
C PHE A 26 0.64 -14.02 27.35
N ARG A 27 1.52 -13.10 26.99
CA ARG A 27 1.26 -11.65 27.03
C ARG A 27 1.30 -11.12 25.61
N LEU A 28 0.34 -10.26 25.29
CA LEU A 28 0.30 -9.53 24.04
C LEU A 28 0.80 -8.12 24.31
N ASP A 29 1.83 -7.72 23.58
CA ASP A 29 2.33 -6.36 23.59
C ASP A 29 2.16 -5.78 22.19
N LEU A 30 1.85 -4.48 22.13
CA LEU A 30 1.80 -3.75 20.87
C LEU A 30 3.24 -3.53 20.41
N GLU A 31 3.53 -3.85 19.15
CA GLU A 31 4.81 -3.45 18.55
C GLU A 31 4.89 -1.92 18.51
N GLU A 32 5.89 -1.36 19.20
CA GLU A 32 6.14 0.08 19.15
C GLU A 32 6.45 0.49 17.72
N LYS A 33 5.96 1.67 17.32
CA LYS A 33 6.14 2.16 15.96
C LYS A 33 7.63 2.41 15.69
N THR A 34 8.25 1.47 15.00
CA THR A 34 9.58 1.66 14.43
C THR A 34 9.47 2.60 13.21
N CYS A 35 10.34 3.60 13.14
CA CYS A 35 10.43 4.46 11.97
C CYS A 35 11.23 3.72 10.91
N ASP A 36 10.56 2.92 10.08
CA ASP A 36 11.20 2.22 8.97
C ASP A 36 11.58 3.22 7.87
N ILE A 37 12.88 3.32 7.60
CA ILE A 37 13.46 4.12 6.52
C ILE A 37 13.96 3.26 5.34
N ASP A 38 13.92 1.94 5.45
CA ASP A 38 14.47 1.03 4.44
C ASP A 38 13.68 1.16 3.14
N THR A 39 12.34 1.25 3.25
CA THR A 39 11.46 1.47 2.10
C THR A 39 11.76 2.79 1.36
N PRO A 40 11.75 3.98 2.01
CA PRO A 40 12.05 5.23 1.31
C PRO A 40 13.50 5.30 0.78
N LEU A 41 14.48 4.73 1.49
CA LEU A 41 15.86 4.65 0.99
C LEU A 41 15.97 3.73 -0.23
N GLY A 42 15.27 2.59 -0.23
CA GLY A 42 15.17 1.69 -1.37
C GLY A 42 14.54 2.38 -2.59
N ASN A 43 13.49 3.18 -2.36
CA ASN A 43 12.85 3.96 -3.41
C ASN A 43 13.80 5.03 -3.99
N LEU A 44 14.57 5.72 -3.14
CA LEU A 44 15.59 6.67 -3.59
C LEU A 44 16.69 5.98 -4.39
N SER A 45 17.18 4.83 -3.92
CA SER A 45 18.16 4.01 -4.65
C SER A 45 17.63 3.66 -6.04
N LYS A 46 16.39 3.17 -6.12
CA LYS A 46 15.73 2.84 -7.40
C LYS A 46 15.54 4.06 -8.31
N LEU A 47 15.21 5.21 -7.73
CA LEU A 47 15.09 6.48 -8.47
C LEU A 47 16.43 6.94 -9.04
N MET A 48 17.56 6.59 -8.42
CA MET A 48 18.90 6.96 -8.89
C MET A 48 19.48 5.98 -9.92
N GLU A 49 18.83 4.85 -10.19
CA GLU A 49 19.28 3.90 -11.21
C GLU A 49 19.34 4.55 -12.61
N ASN A 50 20.27 4.09 -13.44
CA ASN A 50 20.41 4.54 -14.82
C ASN A 50 19.46 3.78 -15.76
N THR A 51 18.16 3.89 -15.48
CA THR A 51 17.09 3.33 -16.32
C THR A 51 16.26 4.46 -16.94
N PHE A 52 15.61 4.19 -18.06
CA PHE A 52 14.71 5.14 -18.71
C PHE A 52 13.58 5.60 -17.78
N VAL A 53 13.00 4.69 -17.00
CA VAL A 53 11.90 5.00 -16.07
C VAL A 53 12.40 5.93 -14.96
N SER A 54 13.55 5.63 -14.37
CA SER A 54 14.14 6.44 -13.32
C SER A 54 14.54 7.82 -13.84
N GLN A 55 15.11 7.92 -15.06
CA GLN A 55 15.39 9.23 -15.68
C GLN A 55 14.11 10.05 -15.86
N LYS A 56 13.04 9.47 -16.43
CA LYS A 56 11.76 10.17 -16.60
C LYS A 56 11.18 10.66 -15.28
N LEU A 57 11.32 9.88 -14.20
CA LEU A 57 10.89 10.29 -12.88
C LEU A 57 11.74 11.44 -12.32
N ARG A 58 13.06 11.41 -12.54
CA ARG A 58 13.94 12.52 -12.15
C ARG A 58 13.59 13.81 -12.90
N ASP A 59 13.37 13.73 -14.22
CA ASP A 59 12.98 14.88 -15.03
C ASP A 59 11.68 15.52 -14.50
N LEU A 60 10.67 14.70 -14.15
CA LEU A 60 9.37 15.18 -13.68
C LEU A 60 9.39 15.68 -12.21
N ILE A 61 10.12 14.99 -11.33
CA ILE A 61 10.02 15.20 -9.87
C ILE A 61 11.14 16.09 -9.33
N ILE A 62 12.36 15.94 -9.87
CA ILE A 62 13.55 16.67 -9.41
C ILE A 62 13.77 17.92 -10.26
N ASP A 63 13.72 17.77 -11.59
CA ASP A 63 13.95 18.87 -12.52
C ASP A 63 12.66 19.65 -12.86
N PHE A 64 11.53 19.21 -12.30
CA PHE A 64 10.21 19.85 -12.44
C PHE A 64 9.80 20.09 -13.90
N HIS A 65 10.14 19.17 -14.80
CA HIS A 65 9.72 19.23 -16.19
C HIS A 65 8.18 19.21 -16.27
N GLU A 66 7.60 20.10 -17.07
CA GLU A 66 6.15 20.25 -17.17
C GLU A 66 5.49 18.96 -17.71
N PRO A 67 4.48 18.39 -17.01
CA PRO A 67 3.75 17.24 -17.48
C PRO A 67 2.88 17.60 -18.70
N GLN A 68 2.85 16.72 -19.69
CA GLN A 68 2.14 16.95 -20.94
C GLN A 68 0.73 16.37 -20.88
N PHE A 69 -0.26 17.16 -21.28
CA PHE A 69 -1.67 16.74 -21.33
C PHE A 69 -2.20 16.83 -22.75
N ILE A 70 -3.13 15.93 -23.08
CA ILE A 70 -3.84 15.91 -24.35
C ILE A 70 -5.26 16.45 -24.17
N SER A 71 -5.75 17.19 -25.17
CA SER A 71 -6.92 18.06 -25.02
C SER A 71 -8.24 17.30 -24.82
N TYR A 72 -8.40 16.10 -25.38
CA TYR A 72 -9.70 15.42 -25.43
C TYR A 72 -9.61 13.91 -25.17
N LEU A 73 -10.41 13.42 -24.22
CA LEU A 73 -10.57 11.99 -23.88
C LEU A 73 -11.20 11.17 -25.01
N SER A 74 -12.04 11.79 -25.85
CA SER A 74 -12.73 11.11 -26.96
C SER A 74 -11.79 10.51 -28.00
N SER A 75 -10.57 11.03 -28.09
CA SER A 75 -9.49 10.55 -28.97
C SER A 75 -8.58 9.50 -28.32
N VAL A 76 -8.77 9.20 -27.04
CA VAL A 76 -7.86 8.38 -26.22
C VAL A 76 -8.53 7.09 -25.76
N LEU A 77 -9.81 7.17 -25.45
CA LEU A 77 -10.57 6.02 -24.96
C LEU A 77 -10.84 5.02 -26.10
N PRO A 78 -10.58 3.73 -25.89
CA PRO A 78 -11.07 2.66 -26.75
C PRO A 78 -12.57 2.79 -26.99
N TYR A 79 -13.03 2.48 -28.21
CA TYR A 79 -14.41 2.73 -28.63
C TYR A 79 -15.44 2.06 -27.70
N ASP A 80 -15.18 0.81 -27.33
CA ASP A 80 -15.99 -0.02 -26.44
C ASP A 80 -16.04 0.48 -24.98
N ALA A 81 -15.05 1.27 -24.55
CA ALA A 81 -14.99 1.82 -23.20
C ALA A 81 -15.71 3.17 -23.04
N LYS A 82 -16.06 3.85 -24.15
CA LYS A 82 -16.60 5.22 -24.13
C LYS A 82 -17.91 5.32 -23.37
N ASP A 83 -18.83 4.39 -23.59
CA ASP A 83 -20.14 4.39 -22.95
C ASP A 83 -20.02 4.13 -21.44
N THR A 84 -19.16 3.18 -21.04
CA THR A 84 -18.90 2.90 -19.62
C THR A 84 -18.30 4.11 -18.91
N VAL A 85 -17.30 4.76 -19.51
CA VAL A 85 -16.70 5.97 -18.94
C VAL A 85 -17.72 7.11 -18.87
N ALA A 86 -18.58 7.25 -19.88
CA ALA A 86 -19.65 8.25 -19.86
C ALA A 86 -20.64 7.99 -18.71
N CYS A 87 -20.99 6.73 -18.43
CA CYS A 87 -21.83 6.38 -17.28
C CYS A 87 -21.15 6.73 -15.94
N ILE A 88 -19.86 6.42 -15.78
CA ILE A 88 -19.09 6.80 -14.58
C ILE A 88 -19.05 8.32 -14.41
N LEU A 89 -18.74 9.07 -15.46
CA LEU A 89 -18.66 10.54 -15.43
C LEU A 89 -20.01 11.22 -15.18
N LYS A 90 -21.11 10.58 -15.59
CA LYS A 90 -22.47 11.03 -15.25
C LYS A 90 -22.84 10.78 -13.79
N GLY A 91 -21.98 10.08 -13.04
CA GLY A 91 -22.21 9.74 -11.64
C GLY A 91 -23.28 8.67 -11.47
N MET A 92 -23.11 7.53 -12.18
CA MET A 92 -23.83 6.30 -11.84
C MET A 92 -24.10 6.16 -10.34
#